data_AF-B6XEN9-F1
#
_entry.id   AF-B6XEN9-F1
#
_cell.length_a   1.000
_cell.length_b   1.000
_cell.length_c   1.000
_cell.angle_alpha   90.00
_cell.angle_beta   90.00
_cell.angle_gamma   90.00
#
_symmetry.space_group_name_H-M   'P 1'
#
loop_
_entity.id
_entity.type
_entity.pdbx_description
1 polymer ?
#
loop_
_entity_poly.entity_id
_entity_poly.type
_entity_poly.pdbx_seq_one_letter_code
_entity_poly.pdbx_strand_id
1 'polypeptide(L)'
;MSKTVKMTTLAIALSAISSAAFAGTWSVGGSVLAQATPYKGIKTSDYITPVPVVNYESENFYFRTLAVGYYLWNDKEDQLSLDAYYYPHFFKPKDNDNADMRKLDRRRDTVMGGGHLQT
;
A
#
# COMPACT_ATOMS: atom_id res chain seq x y z
N MET A 1 -33.59 -2.32 -10.94
CA MET A 1 -32.74 -2.78 -12.06
C MET A 1 -31.35 -3.12 -11.52
N SER A 2 -31.09 -4.39 -11.20
CA SER A 2 -29.74 -4.83 -10.80
C SER A 2 -28.90 -5.08 -12.07
N LYS A 3 -27.77 -4.38 -12.18
CA LYS A 3 -26.81 -4.62 -13.25
C LYS A 3 -25.94 -5.81 -12.86
N THR A 4 -26.31 -7.00 -13.31
CA THR A 4 -25.50 -8.21 -13.21
C THR A 4 -24.29 -8.04 -14.14
N VAL A 5 -23.19 -7.50 -13.62
CA VAL A 5 -21.92 -7.45 -14.34
C VAL A 5 -21.49 -8.89 -14.60
N LYS A 6 -21.53 -9.30 -15.86
CA LYS A 6 -21.30 -10.68 -16.29
C LYS A 6 -19.84 -11.05 -16.04
N MET A 7 -19.64 -11.98 -15.11
CA MET A 7 -18.36 -12.59 -14.70
C MET A 7 -17.52 -13.13 -15.88
N THR A 8 -18.15 -13.35 -17.04
CA THR A 8 -17.52 -13.78 -18.29
C THR A 8 -16.62 -12.71 -18.93
N THR A 9 -16.83 -11.43 -18.65
CA THR A 9 -16.02 -10.34 -19.24
C THR A 9 -14.66 -10.20 -18.56
N LEU A 10 -14.56 -10.57 -17.28
CA LEU A 10 -13.30 -10.52 -16.52
C LEU A 10 -12.31 -11.59 -16.99
N ALA A 11 -12.81 -12.77 -17.38
CA ALA A 11 -11.98 -13.88 -17.84
C ALA A 11 -11.23 -13.59 -19.16
N ILE A 12 -11.79 -12.75 -20.03
CA ILE A 12 -11.18 -12.37 -21.32
C ILE A 12 -10.10 -11.28 -21.13
N ALA A 13 -10.19 -10.47 -20.07
CA ALA A 13 -9.19 -9.45 -19.77
C ALA A 13 -7.89 -10.03 -19.16
N LEU A 14 -7.98 -11.16 -18.42
CA LEU A 14 -6.80 -11.78 -17.80
C LEU A 14 -5.90 -12.52 -18.80
N SER A 15 -6.43 -12.99 -19.93
CA SER A 15 -5.65 -13.77 -20.91
C SER A 15 -4.70 -12.93 -21.78
N ALA A 16 -4.79 -11.60 -21.74
CA ALA A 16 -4.00 -10.69 -22.57
C ALA A 16 -2.68 -10.21 -21.93
N ILE A 17 -2.32 -10.68 -20.73
CA ILE A 17 -1.14 -10.19 -19.98
C ILE A 17 0.12 -11.02 -20.28
N SER A 18 -0.01 -12.13 -20.99
CA SER A 18 1.11 -13.03 -21.26
C SER A 18 1.91 -12.58 -22.49
N SER A 19 3.04 -11.90 -22.27
CA SER A 19 4.31 -11.95 -23.04
C SER A 19 5.02 -10.59 -23.13
N ALA A 20 5.43 -10.05 -22.00
CA ALA A 20 6.53 -9.08 -21.97
C ALA A 20 7.65 -9.66 -21.13
N ALA A 21 8.81 -9.86 -21.75
CA ALA A 21 10.04 -10.23 -21.06
C ALA A 21 10.50 -9.01 -20.23
N PHE A 22 9.84 -8.79 -19.10
CA PHE A 22 10.32 -7.87 -18.09
C PHE A 22 11.37 -8.59 -17.25
N ALA A 23 12.51 -7.95 -16.99
CA ALA A 23 13.54 -8.43 -16.06
C ALA A 23 13.07 -8.41 -14.58
N GLY A 24 11.76 -8.39 -14.35
CA GLY A 24 11.15 -8.28 -13.04
C GLY A 24 9.76 -8.89 -13.00
N THR A 25 9.33 -9.25 -11.79
CA THR A 25 8.07 -9.96 -11.53
C THR A 25 7.00 -8.97 -11.07
N TRP A 26 5.83 -9.01 -11.72
CA TRP A 26 4.65 -8.26 -11.31
C TRP A 26 3.75 -9.11 -10.41
N SER A 27 3.18 -8.50 -9.37
CA SER A 27 2.19 -9.10 -8.48
C SER A 27 1.06 -8.11 -8.23
N VAL A 28 -0.19 -8.58 -8.33
CA VAL A 28 -1.39 -7.78 -8.07
C VAL A 28 -2.32 -8.52 -7.12
N GLY A 29 -3.02 -7.79 -6.26
CA GLY A 29 -3.93 -8.35 -5.26
C GLY A 29 -4.79 -7.28 -4.59
N GLY A 30 -5.51 -7.68 -3.55
CA GLY A 30 -6.27 -6.77 -2.68
C GLY A 30 -5.82 -6.94 -1.24
N SER A 31 -5.68 -5.82 -0.52
CA SER A 31 -5.38 -5.82 0.92
C SER A 31 -6.28 -4.84 1.66
N VAL A 32 -6.31 -4.97 2.98
CA VAL A 32 -6.96 -4.02 3.89
C VAL A 32 -5.95 -3.66 4.97
N LEU A 33 -5.82 -2.37 5.25
CA LEU A 33 -5.03 -1.87 6.37
C LEU A 33 -5.95 -1.67 7.56
N ALA A 34 -5.74 -2.47 8.61
CA ALA A 34 -6.36 -2.26 9.92
C ALA A 34 -5.37 -1.50 10.81
N GLN A 35 -5.73 -0.27 11.20
CA GLN A 35 -4.85 0.60 11.99
C GLN A 35 -5.53 0.97 13.31
N ALA A 36 -4.91 0.63 14.43
CA ALA A 36 -5.36 1.14 15.72
C ALA A 36 -5.06 2.65 15.81
N THR A 37 -6.08 3.44 16.15
CA THR A 37 -5.93 4.87 16.38
C THR A 37 -6.03 5.17 17.88
N PRO A 38 -5.13 6.01 18.42
CA PRO A 38 -5.21 6.44 19.82
C PRO A 38 -6.33 7.48 20.04
N TYR A 39 -6.95 8.00 18.99
CA TYR A 39 -7.98 9.04 19.08
C TYR A 39 -9.36 8.44 19.33
N LYS A 40 -10.11 9.05 20.25
CA LYS A 40 -11.49 8.63 20.58
C LYS A 40 -12.48 9.09 19.50
N GLY A 41 -13.63 8.43 19.39
CA GLY A 41 -14.73 8.87 18.52
C GLY A 41 -14.45 8.77 17.02
N ILE A 42 -13.53 7.88 16.63
CA ILE A 42 -13.24 7.57 15.23
C ILE A 42 -14.26 6.55 14.73
N LYS A 43 -14.72 6.72 13.49
CA LYS A 43 -15.68 5.80 12.86
C LYS A 43 -14.98 4.50 12.49
N THR A 44 -15.67 3.36 12.60
CA THR A 44 -15.13 2.03 12.23
C THR A 44 -14.58 1.99 10.80
N SER A 45 -15.17 2.78 9.88
CA SER A 45 -14.71 2.95 8.50
C SER A 45 -13.31 3.53 8.37
N ASP A 46 -12.85 4.30 9.36
CA ASP A 46 -11.53 4.95 9.33
C ASP A 46 -10.43 4.04 9.89
N TYR A 47 -10.81 2.95 10.57
CA TYR A 47 -9.87 1.93 11.06
C TYR A 47 -9.44 0.96 9.95
N ILE A 48 -10.30 0.74 8.95
CA ILE A 48 -10.10 -0.26 7.90
C ILE A 48 -10.07 0.44 6.55
N THR A 49 -8.89 0.54 5.95
CA THR A 49 -8.71 1.15 4.63
C THR A 49 -8.39 0.08 3.59
N PRO A 50 -9.22 -0.09 2.53
CA PRO A 50 -8.88 -1.00 1.44
C PRO A 50 -7.67 -0.43 0.67
N VAL A 51 -6.67 -1.27 0.44
CA VAL A 51 -5.45 -0.92 -0.26
C VAL A 51 -5.22 -1.94 -1.38
N PRO A 52 -5.32 -1.55 -2.66
CA PRO A 52 -5.02 -2.47 -3.76
C PRO A 52 -3.54 -2.82 -3.72
N VAL A 53 -3.21 -4.09 -3.85
CA VAL A 53 -1.82 -4.53 -3.89
C VAL A 53 -1.34 -4.52 -5.33
N VAL A 54 -0.30 -3.75 -5.61
CA VAL A 54 0.47 -3.79 -6.84
C VAL A 54 1.94 -3.76 -6.44
N ASN A 55 2.67 -4.79 -6.84
CA ASN A 55 4.10 -4.92 -6.59
C ASN A 55 4.83 -5.26 -7.90
N TYR A 56 6.05 -4.79 -7.99
CA TYR A 56 7.01 -5.08 -9.04
C TYR A 56 8.38 -5.29 -8.39
N GLU A 57 8.99 -6.43 -8.66
CA GLU A 57 10.27 -6.84 -8.10
C GLU A 57 11.27 -7.01 -9.24
N SER A 58 12.44 -6.37 -9.15
CA SER A 58 13.54 -6.52 -10.12
C SER A 58 14.87 -6.70 -9.38
N GLU A 59 15.95 -6.95 -10.11
CA GLU A 59 17.27 -7.18 -9.51
C GLU A 59 17.86 -5.92 -8.86
N ASN A 60 17.55 -4.73 -9.40
CA ASN A 60 18.12 -3.45 -8.93
C ASN A 60 17.15 -2.58 -8.13
N PHE A 61 15.84 -2.70 -8.38
CA PHE A 61 14.85 -1.86 -7.70
C PHE A 61 13.54 -2.60 -7.54
N TYR A 62 12.75 -2.13 -6.59
CA TYR A 62 11.43 -2.66 -6.34
C TYR A 62 10.41 -1.55 -6.14
N PHE A 63 9.20 -1.85 -6.56
CA PHE A 63 8.01 -1.10 -6.24
C PHE A 63 7.07 -2.03 -5.49
N ARG A 64 6.71 -1.67 -4.28
CA ARG A 64 5.64 -2.28 -3.50
C ARG A 64 4.57 -1.23 -3.32
N THR A 65 3.35 -1.69 -3.11
CA THR A 65 2.16 -0.83 -3.01
C THR A 65 2.33 0.41 -2.14
N LEU A 66 3.03 0.26 -1.01
CA LEU A 66 3.28 1.31 -0.04
C LEU A 66 4.78 1.63 0.11
N ALA A 67 5.65 1.08 -0.73
CA ALA A 67 7.08 1.28 -0.58
C ALA A 67 7.80 1.20 -1.92
N VAL A 68 8.83 2.00 -2.13
CA VAL A 68 9.70 1.91 -3.29
C VAL A 68 11.13 1.84 -2.80
N GLY A 69 11.98 1.11 -3.49
CA GLY A 69 13.37 1.01 -3.06
C GLY A 69 14.32 0.59 -4.16
N TYR A 70 15.60 0.78 -3.87
CA TYR A 70 16.70 0.46 -4.76
C TYR A 70 17.73 -0.38 -3.99
N TYR A 71 18.12 -1.50 -4.58
CA TYR A 71 19.13 -2.38 -4.01
C TYR A 71 20.53 -1.82 -4.26
N LEU A 72 21.27 -1.55 -3.19
CA LEU A 72 22.68 -1.20 -3.22
C LEU A 72 23.55 -2.46 -3.29
N TRP A 73 23.11 -3.52 -2.61
CA TRP A 73 23.66 -4.88 -2.67
C TRP A 73 22.50 -5.87 -2.67
N ASN A 74 22.55 -6.87 -3.54
CA ASN A 74 21.49 -7.87 -3.69
C ASN A 74 22.11 -9.25 -3.94
N ASP A 75 22.82 -9.78 -2.95
CA ASP A 75 23.37 -11.13 -2.98
C ASP A 75 22.42 -12.14 -2.34
N LYS A 76 22.74 -13.44 -2.43
CA LYS A 76 21.90 -14.50 -1.85
C LYS A 76 21.86 -14.49 -0.32
N GLU A 77 22.93 -14.03 0.30
CA GLU A 77 23.10 -14.00 1.76
C GLU A 77 22.85 -12.60 2.33
N ASP A 78 23.26 -11.54 1.62
CA ASP A 78 23.17 -10.17 2.09
C ASP A 78 22.43 -9.27 1.08
N GLN A 79 21.43 -8.54 1.58
CA GLN A 79 20.74 -7.51 0.82
C GLN A 79 20.78 -6.17 1.56
N LEU A 80 21.28 -5.15 0.88
CA LEU A 80 21.24 -3.77 1.35
C LEU A 80 20.44 -2.95 0.34
N SER A 81 19.42 -2.25 0.81
CA SER A 81 18.62 -1.37 -0.04
C SER A 81 18.38 -0.02 0.61
N LEU A 82 18.13 0.99 -0.22
CA LEU A 82 17.58 2.27 0.18
C LEU A 82 16.10 2.28 -0.19
N ASP A 83 15.24 2.56 0.77
CA ASP A 83 13.80 2.46 0.62
C ASP A 83 13.08 3.74 1.08
N ALA A 84 11.92 3.97 0.47
CA ALA A 84 10.98 4.98 0.88
C ALA A 84 9.60 4.34 0.98
N TYR A 85 8.99 4.41 2.16
CA TYR A 85 7.67 3.86 2.42
C TYR A 85 6.66 4.93 2.80
N TYR A 86 5.48 4.81 2.22
CA TYR A 86 4.33 5.64 2.50
C TYR A 86 3.58 5.08 3.71
N TYR A 87 3.46 5.91 4.73
CA TYR A 87 2.75 5.60 5.97
C TYR A 87 1.42 6.36 6.00
N PRO A 88 0.30 5.71 5.64
CA PRO A 88 -1.03 6.32 5.53
C PRO A 88 -1.70 6.56 6.90
N HIS A 89 -0.94 7.05 7.88
CA HIS A 89 -1.45 7.32 9.21
C HIS A 89 -1.85 8.80 9.33
N PHE A 90 -3.11 9.08 9.03
CA PHE A 90 -3.69 10.40 9.07
C PHE A 90 -4.77 10.51 10.17
N PHE A 91 -5.01 11.72 10.64
CA PHE A 91 -6.11 12.03 11.56
C PHE A 91 -6.83 13.28 11.07
N LYS A 92 -8.17 13.19 10.91
CA LYS A 92 -9.03 14.28 10.46
C LYS A 92 -9.96 14.70 11.60
N PRO A 93 -9.59 15.72 12.39
CA PRO A 93 -10.37 16.21 13.53
C PRO A 93 -11.80 16.54 13.15
N LYS A 94 -12.01 17.23 12.02
CA LYS A 94 -13.33 17.69 11.55
C LYS A 94 -14.38 16.59 11.37
N ASP A 95 -13.95 15.36 11.08
CA ASP A 95 -14.83 14.23 10.79
C ASP A 95 -15.07 13.36 12.05
N ASN A 96 -14.55 13.79 13.21
CA ASN A 96 -14.63 13.08 14.49
C ASN A 96 -15.89 13.41 15.28
N ASP A 97 -16.49 12.38 15.89
CA ASP A 97 -17.75 12.50 16.64
C ASP A 97 -17.55 13.14 18.03
N ASN A 98 -16.33 13.11 18.58
CA ASN A 98 -15.98 13.73 19.87
C ASN A 98 -15.57 15.20 19.72
N ALA A 99 -16.25 16.09 20.45
CA ALA A 99 -16.04 17.54 20.39
C ALA A 99 -14.63 18.02 20.79
N ASP A 100 -13.97 17.32 21.71
CA ASP A 100 -12.60 17.68 22.11
C ASP A 100 -11.58 17.21 21.08
N MET A 101 -11.82 16.06 20.44
CA MET A 101 -10.97 15.56 19.37
C MET A 101 -11.04 16.46 18.12
N ARG A 102 -12.16 17.17 17.89
CA ARG A 102 -12.29 18.16 16.82
C ARG A 102 -11.39 19.39 16.98
N LYS A 103 -10.91 19.67 18.21
CA LYS A 103 -10.03 20.81 18.51
C LYS A 103 -8.55 20.51 18.24
N LEU A 104 -8.19 19.23 18.07
CA LEU A 104 -6.83 18.81 17.78
C LEU A 104 -6.42 19.20 16.36
N ASP A 105 -5.12 19.27 16.13
CA ASP A 105 -4.59 19.51 14.79
C ASP A 105 -4.75 18.29 13.88
N ARG A 106 -4.92 18.56 12.59
CA ARG A 106 -5.00 17.53 11.56
C ARG A 106 -3.62 16.89 11.34
N ARG A 107 -3.51 15.59 11.56
CA ARG A 107 -2.32 14.81 11.19
C ARG A 107 -2.42 14.35 9.73
N ARG A 108 -1.40 14.64 8.95
CA ARG A 108 -1.26 14.14 7.58
C ARG A 108 -0.48 12.82 7.59
N ASP A 109 -0.72 12.05 6.55
CA ASP A 109 0.11 10.96 6.08
C ASP A 109 1.58 11.39 5.90
N THR A 110 2.50 10.43 5.95
CA THR A 110 3.94 10.72 5.91
C THR A 110 4.65 9.72 5.01
N VAL A 111 5.68 10.19 4.30
CA VAL A 111 6.64 9.32 3.61
C VAL A 111 7.89 9.25 4.47
N MET A 112 8.37 8.04 4.73
CA MET A 112 9.59 7.77 5.47
C MET A 112 10.62 7.19 4.52
N GLY A 113 11.87 7.65 4.63
CA GLY A 113 13.01 7.08 3.91
C GLY A 113 13.92 6.35 4.88
N GLY A 114 14.45 5.20 4.48
CA GLY A 114 15.31 4.37 5.30
C GLY A 114 16.26 3.53 4.46
N GLY A 115 17.16 2.84 5.15
CA GLY A 115 17.94 1.76 4.56
C GLY A 115 17.51 0.44 5.20
N HIS A 116 17.33 -0.58 4.38
CA HIS A 116 16.99 -1.93 4.83
C HIS A 116 18.18 -2.86 4.58
N LEU A 117 18.68 -3.47 5.66
CA LEU A 117 19.68 -4.51 5.63
C LEU A 117 19.01 -5.84 6.02
N GLN A 118 19.17 -6.84 5.16
CA GLN A 118 18.72 -8.20 5.37
C GLN A 118 19.92 -9.13 5.23
N THR A 119 20.12 -9.98 6.23
CA THR A 119 21.19 -10.98 6.37
C THR A 119 20.58 -12.37 6.54
#